data_AF-A0A3C0YN63-F1
#
_entry.id   AF-A0A3C0YN63-F1
#
_cell.length_a   1.000
_cell.length_b   1.000
_cell.length_c   1.000
_cell.angle_alpha   90.00
_cell.angle_beta   90.00
_cell.angle_gamma   90.00
#
_symmetry.space_group_name_H-M   'P 1'
#
loop_
_entity.id
_entity.type
_entity.pdbx_description
1 polymer ?
#
loop_
_entity_poly.entity_id
_entity_poly.type
_entity_poly.pdbx_seq_one_letter_code
_entity_poly.pdbx_strand_id
1 'polypeptide(L)'
;MIVSLMYNRLERKIMGYRLSKIFTRSGDKGSTGLGDGSKTKKYSDRIVALGAIDELNSMIGLMLTENLPPKINKVLTVIQHHLFNLGGEISMPGHKIIQKNDVLELEEIITSYNKN
;
A
#
# COMPACT_ATOMS: atom_id res chain seq x y z
N MET A 1 -21.78 26.02 23.40
CA MET A 1 -21.76 24.54 23.34
C MET A 1 -21.43 24.01 21.93
N ILE A 2 -22.02 24.57 20.86
CA ILE A 2 -21.78 24.12 19.47
C ILE A 2 -20.36 24.47 18.95
N VAL A 3 -19.80 25.62 19.34
CA VAL A 3 -18.44 26.04 18.90
C VAL A 3 -17.33 25.12 19.46
N SER A 4 -17.50 24.63 20.70
CA SER A 4 -16.55 23.70 21.35
C SER A 4 -16.56 22.29 20.70
N LEU A 5 -17.72 21.86 20.20
CA LEU A 5 -17.85 20.59 19.46
C LEU A 5 -17.29 20.66 18.03
N MET A 6 -17.32 21.83 17.38
CA MET A 6 -16.66 22.05 16.09
C MET A 6 -15.13 22.11 16.23
N TYR A 7 -14.63 22.72 17.31
CA TYR A 7 -13.19 22.80 17.58
C TYR A 7 -12.58 21.40 17.80
N ASN A 8 -13.27 20.53 18.56
CA ASN A 8 -12.88 19.14 18.75
C ASN A 8 -12.97 18.27 17.47
N ARG A 9 -13.71 18.70 16.44
CA ARG A 9 -13.85 17.96 15.18
C ARG A 9 -12.73 18.29 14.17
N LEU A 10 -12.10 19.46 14.31
CA LEU A 10 -10.94 19.89 13.52
C LEU A 10 -9.60 19.39 14.11
N GLU A 11 -9.57 19.04 15.39
CA GLU A 11 -8.45 18.38 16.09
C GLU A 11 -8.40 16.85 15.93
N ARG A 12 -9.17 16.28 14.99
CA ARG A 12 -8.78 14.97 14.42
C ARG A 12 -7.57 15.19 13.53
N LYS A 13 -6.45 15.41 14.23
CA LYS A 13 -5.07 15.28 13.85
C LYS A 13 -4.99 14.43 12.59
N ILE A 14 -4.43 15.01 11.54
CA ILE A 14 -3.86 14.26 10.42
C ILE A 14 -2.78 13.39 11.05
N MET A 15 -3.19 12.26 11.60
CA MET A 15 -2.31 11.28 12.20
C MET A 15 -1.83 10.47 11.01
N GLY A 16 -0.92 11.06 10.24
CA GLY A 16 -0.04 10.25 9.40
C GLY A 16 0.53 9.16 10.30
N TYR A 17 0.54 7.92 9.83
CA TYR A 17 1.16 6.81 10.56
C TYR A 17 2.65 7.12 10.70
N ARG A 18 3.00 7.84 11.77
CA ARG A 18 4.35 8.31 12.00
C ARG A 18 5.14 7.10 12.47
N LEU A 19 6.04 6.63 11.61
CA LEU A 19 7.04 5.62 11.93
C LEU A 19 8.00 6.19 12.98
N SER A 20 7.59 6.14 14.26
CA SER A 20 8.32 6.77 15.37
C SER A 20 9.51 5.93 15.85
N LYS A 21 9.42 4.61 15.71
CA LYS A 21 10.50 3.65 15.96
C LYS A 21 10.49 2.60 14.85
N ILE A 22 11.52 2.65 14.00
CA ILE A 22 11.68 1.72 12.87
C ILE A 22 12.09 0.32 13.35
N PHE A 23 12.96 0.25 14.36
CA PHE A 23 13.37 -1.04 14.94
C PHE A 23 12.69 -1.24 16.31
N THR A 24 12.01 -2.39 16.47
CA THR A 24 11.31 -2.75 17.72
C THR A 24 11.72 -4.11 18.27
N ARG A 25 12.49 -4.91 17.51
CA ARG A 25 12.91 -6.30 17.84
C ARG A 25 11.77 -7.29 18.05
N SER A 26 10.51 -6.89 17.81
CA SER A 26 9.33 -7.75 17.99
C SER A 26 9.33 -8.98 17.08
N GLY A 27 10.08 -8.92 15.98
CA GLY A 27 10.20 -9.99 14.99
C GLY A 27 11.45 -10.86 15.08
N ASP A 28 12.30 -10.68 16.09
CA ASP A 28 13.59 -11.39 16.21
C ASP A 28 13.41 -12.90 16.40
N LYS A 29 12.26 -13.32 16.95
CA LYS A 29 11.88 -14.74 17.12
C LYS A 29 11.28 -15.38 15.86
N GLY A 30 11.39 -14.72 14.69
CA GLY A 30 10.89 -15.24 13.42
C GLY A 30 9.37 -15.10 13.20
N SER A 31 8.67 -14.34 14.06
CA SER A 31 7.25 -13.98 13.88
C SER A 31 7.09 -12.52 13.47
N THR A 32 5.95 -12.14 12.91
CA THR A 32 5.58 -10.74 12.64
C THR A 32 4.09 -10.53 12.90
N GLY A 33 3.68 -9.28 13.08
CA GLY A 33 2.27 -8.89 13.23
C GLY A 33 1.59 -8.68 11.88
N LEU A 34 0.29 -8.93 11.84
CA LEU A 34 -0.62 -8.60 10.75
C LEU A 34 -1.43 -7.33 11.11
N GLY A 35 -2.13 -6.76 10.12
CA GLY A 35 -2.92 -5.53 10.29
C GLY A 35 -4.12 -5.68 11.23
N ASP A 36 -4.56 -6.90 11.52
CA ASP A 36 -5.58 -7.23 12.53
C ASP A 36 -4.99 -7.43 13.94
N GLY A 37 -3.67 -7.29 14.11
CA GLY A 37 -2.96 -7.50 15.37
C GLY A 37 -2.58 -8.95 15.66
N SER A 38 -3.02 -9.91 14.84
CA SER A 38 -2.59 -11.31 14.96
C SER A 38 -1.11 -11.47 14.58
N LYS A 39 -0.52 -12.63 14.89
CA LYS A 39 0.88 -12.93 14.55
C LYS A 39 0.98 -14.14 13.64
N THR A 40 1.92 -14.07 12.70
CA THR A 40 2.29 -15.18 11.81
C THR A 40 3.80 -15.36 11.75
N LYS A 41 4.26 -16.48 11.18
CA LYS A 41 5.68 -16.71 10.89
C LYS A 41 6.13 -15.83 9.72
N LYS A 42 7.37 -15.34 9.79
CA LYS A 42 7.98 -14.53 8.71
C LYS A 42 8.10 -15.27 7.36
N TYR A 43 8.06 -16.60 7.39
CA TYR A 43 8.13 -17.46 6.21
C TYR A 43 6.75 -18.03 5.80
N SER A 44 5.65 -17.51 6.36
CA SER A 44 4.32 -17.90 5.88
C SER A 44 4.04 -17.33 4.50
N ASP A 45 3.24 -18.02 3.69
CA ASP A 45 2.89 -17.61 2.31
C ASP A 45 2.37 -16.17 2.24
N ARG A 46 1.59 -15.75 3.25
CA ARG A 46 1.09 -14.38 3.36
C ARG A 46 2.23 -13.36 3.45
N ILE A 47 3.25 -13.61 4.27
CA ILE A 47 4.39 -12.69 4.41
C ILE A 47 5.28 -12.71 3.18
N VAL A 48 5.46 -13.88 2.55
CA VAL A 48 6.18 -14.00 1.28
C VAL A 48 5.48 -13.17 0.19
N ALA A 49 4.16 -13.25 0.09
CA ALA A 49 3.38 -12.43 -0.85
C ALA A 49 3.51 -10.92 -0.56
N LEU A 50 3.43 -10.51 0.71
CA LEU A 50 3.66 -9.10 1.10
C LEU A 50 5.06 -8.62 0.71
N GLY A 51 6.08 -9.44 0.92
CA GLY A 51 7.46 -9.13 0.53
C GLY A 51 7.60 -8.94 -0.98
N ALA A 52 7.01 -9.85 -1.78
CA ALA A 52 7.05 -9.74 -3.24
C ALA A 52 6.33 -8.48 -3.76
N ILE A 53 5.21 -8.10 -3.14
CA ILE A 53 4.49 -6.86 -3.47
C ILE A 53 5.33 -5.63 -3.13
N ASP A 54 5.97 -5.61 -1.96
CA ASP A 54 6.82 -4.50 -1.52
C ASP A 54 8.08 -4.36 -2.40
N GLU A 55 8.66 -5.49 -2.82
CA GLU A 55 9.78 -5.53 -3.75
C GLU A 55 9.38 -4.98 -5.13
N LEU A 56 8.26 -5.42 -5.70
CA LEU A 56 7.74 -4.89 -6.96
C LEU A 56 7.47 -3.38 -6.85
N ASN A 57 6.85 -2.94 -5.76
CA ASN A 57 6.54 -1.54 -5.54
C ASN A 57 7.82 -0.69 -5.44
N SER A 58 8.85 -1.21 -4.78
CA SER A 58 10.17 -0.56 -4.67
C SER A 58 10.88 -0.48 -6.02
N MET A 59 10.80 -1.52 -6.85
CA MET A 59 11.35 -1.50 -8.21
C MET A 59 10.65 -0.46 -9.10
N ILE A 60 9.32 -0.31 -8.98
CA ILE A 60 8.60 0.78 -9.65
C ILE A 60 9.05 2.15 -9.12
N GLY A 61 9.27 2.28 -7.82
CA GLY A 61 9.80 3.49 -7.19
C GLY A 61 11.16 3.88 -7.75
N LEU A 62 12.04 2.90 -7.98
CA LEU A 62 13.32 3.11 -8.66
C LEU A 62 13.13 3.56 -10.11
N MET A 63 12.24 2.92 -10.88
CA MET A 63 11.96 3.36 -12.26
C MET A 63 11.44 4.81 -12.33
N LEU A 64 10.66 5.24 -11.34
CA LEU A 64 10.12 6.60 -11.26
C LEU A 64 11.19 7.68 -10.99
N THR A 65 12.43 7.31 -10.64
CA THR A 65 13.54 8.27 -10.53
C THR A 65 14.15 8.64 -11.88
N GLU A 66 13.83 7.89 -12.94
CA GLU A 66 14.32 8.13 -14.29
C GLU A 66 13.48 9.16 -15.05
N ASN A 67 14.02 9.68 -16.15
CA ASN A 67 13.30 10.60 -17.03
C ASN A 67 12.27 9.86 -17.91
N LEU A 68 11.11 9.56 -17.34
CA LEU A 68 9.99 8.90 -18.01
C LEU A 68 9.03 9.90 -18.66
N PRO A 69 8.33 9.52 -19.75
CA PRO A 69 7.24 10.33 -20.29
C PRO A 69 6.17 10.59 -19.21
N PRO A 70 5.57 11.81 -19.13
CA PRO A 70 4.62 12.15 -18.07
C PRO A 70 3.44 11.19 -17.93
N LYS A 71 2.97 10.63 -19.06
CA LYS A 71 1.89 9.62 -19.05
C LYS A 71 2.31 8.33 -18.34
N ILE A 72 3.55 7.85 -18.56
CA ILE A 72 4.07 6.63 -17.91
C ILE A 72 4.28 6.89 -16.43
N ASN A 73 4.88 8.03 -16.06
CA ASN A 73 5.11 8.39 -14.66
C ASN A 73 3.79 8.40 -13.86
N LYS A 74 2.73 9.00 -14.42
CA LYS A 74 1.40 9.01 -13.81
C LYS A 74 0.83 7.60 -13.61
N VAL A 75 0.93 6.74 -14.63
CA VAL A 75 0.42 5.35 -14.56
C VAL A 75 1.19 4.54 -13.51
N LEU A 76 2.52 4.60 -13.51
CA LEU A 76 3.34 3.89 -12.52
C LEU A 76 3.05 4.36 -11.09
N THR A 77 2.82 5.65 -10.89
CA THR A 77 2.41 6.20 -9.58
C THR A 77 1.08 5.62 -9.10
N VAL A 78 0.08 5.51 -9.99
CA VAL A 78 -1.22 4.87 -9.66
C VAL A 78 -1.01 3.40 -9.30
N ILE A 79 -0.17 2.68 -10.05
CA ILE A 79 0.17 1.28 -9.76
C ILE A 79 0.81 1.15 -8.37
N GLN A 80 1.71 2.03 -7.95
CA GLN A 80 2.27 1.99 -6.59
C GLN A 80 1.20 2.12 -5.50
N HIS A 81 0.18 2.97 -5.71
CA HIS A 81 -0.94 3.08 -4.78
C HIS A 81 -1.79 1.79 -4.75
N HIS A 82 -2.06 1.18 -5.90
CA HIS A 82 -2.77 -0.10 -5.97
C HIS A 82 -1.98 -1.23 -5.28
N LEU A 83 -0.66 -1.29 -5.46
CA LEU A 83 0.20 -2.26 -4.77
C LEU A 83 0.21 -2.03 -3.25
N PHE A 84 0.23 -0.78 -2.79
CA PHE A 84 0.12 -0.48 -1.37
C PHE A 84 -1.22 -0.94 -0.78
N ASN A 85 -2.33 -0.68 -1.49
CA ASN A 85 -3.66 -1.16 -1.10
C ASN A 85 -3.74 -2.69 -1.07
N LEU A 86 -3.17 -3.37 -2.07
CA LEU A 86 -3.10 -4.83 -2.12
C LEU A 86 -2.27 -5.37 -0.94
N GLY A 87 -1.16 -4.72 -0.60
CA GLY A 87 -0.37 -5.05 0.60
C GLY A 87 -1.18 -4.87 1.89
N GLY A 88 -1.97 -3.81 2.00
CA GLY A 88 -2.90 -3.59 3.11
C GLY A 88 -3.95 -4.71 3.22
N GLU A 89 -4.56 -5.09 2.10
CA GLU A 89 -5.54 -6.18 2.03
C GLU A 89 -4.94 -7.52 2.48
N ILE A 90 -3.77 -7.89 1.94
CA ILE A 90 -3.10 -9.14 2.32
C ILE A 90 -2.64 -9.11 3.78
N SER A 91 -2.29 -7.94 4.33
CA SER A 91 -1.94 -7.79 5.73
C SER A 91 -3.16 -7.95 6.68
N MET A 92 -4.39 -7.79 6.19
CA MET A 92 -5.62 -7.82 6.99
C MET A 92 -6.55 -8.98 6.54
N PRO A 93 -6.49 -10.15 7.20
CA PRO A 93 -7.37 -11.28 6.87
C PRO A 93 -8.86 -10.89 6.85
N GLY A 94 -9.54 -11.21 5.74
CA GLY A 94 -10.98 -10.93 5.57
C GLY A 94 -11.30 -9.49 5.16
N HIS A 95 -10.31 -8.60 5.06
CA HIS A 95 -10.50 -7.29 4.46
C HIS A 95 -10.40 -7.37 2.93
N LYS A 96 -11.09 -6.48 2.24
CA LYS A 96 -11.05 -6.37 0.77
C LYS A 96 -11.02 -4.90 0.39
N ILE A 97 -9.92 -4.49 -0.24
CA ILE A 97 -9.68 -3.13 -0.72
C ILE A 97 -9.71 -3.13 -2.24
N ILE A 98 -9.03 -4.08 -2.87
CA ILE A 98 -8.93 -4.20 -4.33
C ILE A 98 -10.26 -4.67 -4.90
N GLN A 99 -10.71 -3.93 -5.91
CA GLN A 99 -11.96 -4.14 -6.60
C GLN A 99 -11.73 -4.54 -8.06
N LYS A 100 -12.80 -5.06 -8.68
CA LYS A 100 -12.79 -5.39 -10.10
C LYS A 100 -12.42 -4.19 -10.98
N ASN A 101 -12.82 -2.99 -10.55
CA ASN A 101 -12.54 -1.76 -11.30
C ASN A 101 -11.04 -1.45 -11.39
N ASP A 102 -10.24 -1.81 -10.38
CA ASP A 102 -8.79 -1.59 -10.40
C ASP A 102 -8.12 -2.44 -11.49
N VAL A 103 -8.68 -3.63 -11.77
CA VAL A 103 -8.22 -4.50 -12.87
C VAL A 103 -8.66 -3.95 -14.23
N LEU A 104 -9.91 -3.49 -14.34
CA LEU A 104 -10.44 -2.92 -15.58
C LEU A 104 -9.66 -1.68 -16.01
N GLU A 105 -9.27 -0.81 -15.07
CA GLU A 105 -8.44 0.35 -15.37
C GLU A 105 -7.09 -0.06 -15.97
N LEU A 106 -6.45 -1.12 -15.47
CA LEU A 106 -5.21 -1.64 -16.04
C LEU A 106 -5.41 -2.19 -17.46
N GLU A 107 -6.51 -2.90 -17.72
CA GLU A 107 -6.86 -3.40 -19.05
C GLU A 107 -7.06 -2.26 -20.06
N GLU A 108 -7.73 -1.18 -19.64
CA GLU A 108 -7.90 0.03 -20.45
C GLU A 108 -6.57 0.71 -20.75
N ILE A 109 -5.69 0.81 -19.75
CA ILE A 109 -4.33 1.37 -19.90
C ILE A 109 -3.53 0.55 -20.92
N ILE A 110 -3.50 -0.78 -20.77
CA ILE A 110 -2.81 -1.70 -21.69
C ILE A 110 -3.35 -1.51 -23.12
N THR A 111 -4.68 -1.50 -23.26
CA THR A 111 -5.34 -1.29 -24.56
C THR A 111 -4.94 0.06 -25.17
N SER A 112 -4.81 1.11 -24.36
CA SER A 112 -4.40 2.44 -24.84
C SER A 112 -2.97 2.48 -25.36
N TYR A 113 -2.07 1.65 -24.82
CA TYR A 113 -0.68 1.57 -25.26
C TYR A 113 -0.47 0.66 -26.47
N ASN A 114 -1.31 -0.37 -26.61
CA ASN A 114 -1.28 -1.29 -27.76
C ASN A 114 -1.93 -0.72 -29.03
N LYS A 115 -2.68 0.39 -28.93
CA LYS A 115 -3.33 1.06 -30.08
C LYS A 115 -2.38 1.95 -30.91
N ASN A 116 -1.06 1.82 -30.70
CA ASN A 116 -0.03 2.43 -31.53
C ASN A 116 0.32 1.54 -32.73
#